data_AF-A0AAW0CFE9-F1
#
_entry.id   AF-A0AAW0CFE9-F1
#
_cell.length_a   1.000
_cell.length_b   1.000
_cell.length_c   1.000
_cell.angle_alpha   90.00
_cell.angle_beta   90.00
_cell.angle_gamma   90.00
#
_symmetry.space_group_name_H-M   'P 1'
#
loop_
_entity.id
_entity.type
_entity.pdbx_description
1 polymer ?
#
loop_
_entity_poly.entity_id
_entity_poly.type
_entity_poly.pdbx_seq_one_letter_code
_entity_poly.pdbx_strand_id
1 'polypeptide(L)'
;MRGRRRRSSRRSTDKLQWPLWWLGEKRRDGQVWEHPEVFYAIQQRKSKLPNLSGCLKSFFVGAADTWKRFGEEYHPDGVIARLSAAARALIYVNPTNYRNEGALGVLRRAVREAARLSLSVHNAKSKYTVNDTRQFLQSPAVTDAFRAWLRAEARRRIDSGRDRKCRMKIVAHEKVVAAEKEAAEVKRKARAAEVLAELQALKPILDADYIEANHKSITTTELIKNINWHRQFVEVGVIPAKTLISKMPKESKVRQLIAAVERYNKQILPRLQMLALAAMTAGVSDKDGVDGIPIVDSWDAEDEALEDDMLDDYD
;
A
#
# COMPACT_ATOMS: atom_id res chain seq x y z
N MET A 1 78.63 28.59 -19.30
CA MET A 1 77.99 29.54 -18.35
C MET A 1 76.84 28.84 -17.64
N ARG A 2 76.71 29.07 -16.33
CA ARG A 2 75.83 28.35 -15.40
C ARG A 2 74.33 28.62 -15.67
N GLY A 3 73.48 27.64 -15.40
CA GLY A 3 72.03 27.84 -15.35
C GLY A 3 71.25 26.61 -14.89
N ARG A 4 71.26 26.33 -13.58
CA ARG A 4 70.38 25.34 -12.93
C ARG A 4 68.91 25.69 -13.19
N ARG A 5 68.13 24.76 -13.77
CA ARG A 5 66.65 24.79 -13.66
C ARG A 5 66.19 23.66 -12.72
N ARG A 6 65.60 24.09 -11.60
CA ARG A 6 64.98 23.24 -10.58
C ARG A 6 63.82 22.44 -11.18
N ARG A 7 63.81 21.13 -10.94
CA ARG A 7 62.59 20.29 -11.00
C ARG A 7 61.69 20.69 -9.84
N SER A 8 60.45 21.11 -10.12
CA SER A 8 59.39 21.19 -9.11
C SER A 8 58.27 20.23 -9.51
N SER A 9 58.15 19.16 -8.74
CA SER A 9 57.02 18.22 -8.76
C SER A 9 55.72 18.94 -8.41
N ARG A 10 54.75 18.97 -9.32
CA ARG A 10 53.35 19.21 -8.96
C ARG A 10 52.64 17.87 -8.90
N ARG A 11 52.36 17.42 -7.67
CA ARG A 11 51.39 16.35 -7.40
C ARG A 11 50.03 16.83 -7.88
N SER A 12 49.43 16.15 -8.86
CA SER A 12 48.01 16.28 -9.17
C SER A 12 47.22 15.67 -8.02
N THR A 13 46.58 16.50 -7.20
CA THR A 13 45.46 16.06 -6.39
C THR A 13 44.21 16.31 -7.22
N ASP A 14 43.80 15.31 -8.00
CA ASP A 14 42.49 15.27 -8.65
C ASP A 14 41.41 15.18 -7.57
N LYS A 15 41.03 16.34 -7.03
CA LYS A 15 39.76 16.51 -6.35
C LYS A 15 38.70 16.60 -7.43
N LEU A 16 37.84 15.59 -7.52
CA LEU A 16 36.59 15.61 -8.28
C LEU A 16 35.81 16.88 -7.95
N GLN A 17 36.00 17.91 -8.76
CA GLN A 17 35.24 19.15 -8.70
C GLN A 17 33.93 18.87 -9.44
N TRP A 18 32.89 18.54 -8.68
CA TRP A 18 31.54 18.35 -9.21
C TRP A 18 31.13 19.58 -10.03
N PRO A 19 30.63 19.44 -11.27
CA PRO A 19 30.41 20.60 -12.13
C PRO A 19 29.21 21.44 -11.66
N LEU A 20 29.29 22.75 -11.92
CA LEU A 20 28.39 23.82 -11.46
C LEU A 20 26.91 23.69 -11.85
N TRP A 21 26.48 22.64 -12.56
CA TRP A 21 25.06 22.34 -12.82
C TRP A 21 24.29 21.97 -11.54
N TRP A 22 24.98 21.76 -10.42
CA TRP A 22 24.38 21.51 -9.11
C TRP A 22 23.84 22.77 -8.40
N LEU A 23 24.01 23.98 -8.98
CA LEU A 23 23.50 25.23 -8.43
C LEU A 23 21.98 25.46 -8.63
N GLY A 24 21.23 24.42 -9.04
CA GLY A 24 19.80 24.34 -8.73
C GLY A 24 18.81 25.07 -9.64
N GLU A 25 19.26 25.77 -10.69
CA GLU A 25 18.34 26.48 -11.58
C GLU A 25 18.11 25.83 -12.94
N LYS A 26 18.96 24.89 -13.37
CA LYS A 26 18.92 24.40 -14.75
C LYS A 26 18.87 22.88 -14.86
N ARG A 27 18.10 22.40 -15.84
CA ARG A 27 18.03 21.04 -16.36
C ARG A 27 19.33 20.68 -17.11
N ARG A 28 19.47 19.41 -17.47
CA ARG A 28 20.63 18.87 -18.23
C ARG A 28 20.80 19.52 -19.62
N ASP A 29 19.73 20.05 -20.20
CA ASP A 29 19.70 20.81 -21.45
C ASP A 29 20.07 22.30 -21.28
N GLY A 30 20.37 22.74 -20.05
CA GLY A 30 20.67 24.14 -19.73
C GLY A 30 19.43 25.05 -19.61
N GLN A 31 18.22 24.51 -19.77
CA GLN A 31 16.97 25.25 -19.56
C GLN A 31 16.59 25.28 -18.09
N VAL A 32 15.76 26.24 -17.68
CA VAL A 32 15.24 26.29 -16.31
C VAL A 32 14.30 25.10 -16.06
N TRP A 33 14.28 24.60 -14.83
CA TRP A 33 13.28 23.60 -14.42
C TRP A 33 11.85 24.13 -14.66
N GLU A 34 10.89 23.27 -14.97
CA GLU A 34 9.48 23.68 -15.15
C GLU A 34 8.88 24.24 -13.85
N HIS A 35 9.37 23.74 -12.72
CA HIS A 35 8.94 24.12 -11.37
C HIS A 35 10.16 24.44 -10.48
N PRO A 36 10.86 25.56 -10.71
CA PRO A 36 12.05 25.91 -9.94
C PRO A 36 11.72 26.20 -8.46
N GLU A 37 10.49 26.65 -8.16
CA GLU A 37 10.00 26.90 -6.81
C GLU A 37 10.08 25.67 -5.90
N VAL A 38 9.92 24.47 -6.46
CA VAL A 38 10.01 23.21 -5.72
C VAL A 38 11.44 22.97 -5.23
N PHE A 39 12.44 23.24 -6.06
CA PHE A 39 13.85 23.12 -5.67
C PHE A 39 14.19 24.08 -4.53
N TYR A 40 13.73 25.34 -4.62
CA TYR A 40 13.93 26.32 -3.57
C TYR A 40 13.25 25.92 -2.26
N ALA A 41 12.00 25.42 -2.31
CA ALA A 41 11.28 24.94 -1.14
C ALA A 41 11.99 23.76 -0.46
N ILE A 42 12.53 22.82 -1.24
CA ILE A 42 13.31 21.68 -0.73
C ILE A 42 14.60 22.17 -0.08
N GLN A 43 15.32 23.11 -0.71
CA GLN A 43 16.56 23.65 -0.14
C GLN A 43 16.31 24.36 1.20
N GLN A 44 15.26 25.16 1.31
CA GLN A 44 14.89 25.82 2.57
C GLN A 44 14.56 24.82 3.69
N ARG A 45 14.02 23.65 3.34
CA ARG A 45 13.64 22.61 4.30
C ARG A 45 14.73 21.57 4.54
N LYS A 46 15.84 21.60 3.79
CA LYS A 46 16.92 20.61 3.85
C LYS A 46 17.45 20.41 5.27
N SER A 47 17.61 21.48 6.05
CA SER A 47 18.08 21.41 7.44
C SER A 47 17.15 20.65 8.38
N LYS A 48 15.85 20.56 8.05
CA LYS A 48 14.83 19.84 8.82
C LYS A 48 14.61 18.41 8.32
N LEU A 49 15.31 17.99 7.26
CA LEU A 49 15.15 16.70 6.60
C LEU A 49 16.46 15.90 6.66
N PRO A 50 16.80 15.30 7.82
CA PRO A 50 18.11 14.66 8.02
C PRO A 50 18.39 13.52 7.03
N ASN A 51 17.35 12.82 6.57
CA ASN A 51 17.48 11.68 5.66
C ASN A 51 17.41 12.07 4.17
N LEU A 52 17.13 13.34 3.82
CA LEU A 52 16.91 13.76 2.43
C LEU A 52 18.09 13.39 1.52
N SER A 53 19.32 13.65 1.99
CA SER A 53 20.54 13.34 1.24
C SER A 53 20.70 11.82 1.00
N GLY A 54 20.42 11.02 2.03
CA GLY A 54 20.49 9.57 1.97
C GLY A 54 19.45 8.98 1.02
N CYS A 55 18.19 9.38 1.18
CA CYS A 55 17.10 8.94 0.31
C CYS A 55 17.34 9.32 -1.16
N LEU A 56 17.78 10.55 -1.42
CA LEU A 56 18.05 11.03 -2.77
C LEU A 56 19.20 10.26 -3.41
N LYS A 57 20.28 9.99 -2.66
CA LYS A 57 21.39 9.17 -3.14
C LYS A 57 20.94 7.74 -3.46
N SER A 58 20.22 7.09 -2.55
CA SER A 58 19.70 5.74 -2.77
C SER A 58 18.76 5.67 -3.97
N PHE A 59 17.90 6.68 -4.14
CA PHE A 59 17.05 6.81 -5.32
C PHE A 59 17.87 6.88 -6.60
N PHE A 60 18.87 7.74 -6.69
CA PHE A 60 19.69 7.84 -7.91
C PHE A 60 20.54 6.61 -8.18
N VAL A 61 21.03 5.93 -7.15
CA VAL A 61 21.74 4.65 -7.31
C VAL A 61 20.79 3.59 -7.88
N GLY A 62 19.62 3.41 -7.27
CA GLY A 62 18.60 2.48 -7.76
C GLY A 62 18.13 2.82 -9.17
N ALA A 63 17.87 4.10 -9.45
CA ALA A 63 17.49 4.56 -10.78
C ALA A 63 18.59 4.27 -11.81
N ALA A 64 19.86 4.55 -11.49
CA ALA A 64 20.99 4.27 -12.37
C ALA A 64 21.12 2.78 -12.68
N ASP A 65 20.93 1.91 -11.69
CA ASP A 65 20.99 0.45 -11.91
C ASP A 65 19.79 -0.05 -12.74
N THR A 66 18.59 0.46 -12.49
CA THR A 66 17.41 0.17 -13.33
C THR A 66 17.61 0.64 -14.77
N TRP A 67 18.18 1.84 -14.97
CA TRP A 67 18.47 2.36 -16.30
C TRP A 67 19.49 1.52 -17.07
N LYS A 68 20.47 0.91 -16.39
CA LYS A 68 21.38 -0.05 -17.04
C LYS A 68 20.61 -1.26 -17.55
N ARG A 69 19.80 -1.89 -16.70
CA ARG A 69 18.97 -3.05 -17.08
C ARG A 69 18.01 -2.73 -18.22
N PHE A 70 17.35 -1.56 -18.15
CA PHE A 70 16.45 -1.11 -19.21
C PHE A 70 17.20 -0.76 -20.51
N GLY A 71 18.44 -0.26 -20.42
CA GLY A 71 19.24 0.11 -21.57
C GLY A 71 19.93 -1.05 -22.28
N GLU A 72 20.12 -2.19 -21.60
CA GLU A 72 20.81 -3.38 -22.14
C GLU A 72 20.16 -3.90 -23.44
N GLU A 73 18.82 -3.88 -23.52
CA GLU A 73 18.11 -4.33 -24.72
C GLU A 73 18.30 -3.41 -25.94
N TYR A 74 18.64 -2.13 -25.71
CA TYR A 74 18.90 -1.11 -26.73
C TYR A 74 20.38 -0.93 -27.09
N HIS A 75 21.28 -1.74 -26.51
CA HIS A 75 22.70 -1.72 -26.91
C HIS A 75 22.83 -2.01 -28.42
N PRO A 76 23.87 -1.50 -29.12
CA PRO A 76 24.13 -1.85 -30.51
C PRO A 76 24.19 -3.37 -30.78
N ASP A 77 24.56 -4.15 -29.76
CA ASP A 77 24.58 -5.62 -29.77
C ASP A 77 23.43 -6.25 -28.97
N GLY A 78 22.44 -5.45 -28.54
CA GLY A 78 21.30 -5.86 -27.73
C GLY A 78 20.27 -6.64 -28.54
N VAL A 79 19.30 -7.25 -27.83
CA VAL A 79 18.28 -8.12 -28.44
C VAL A 79 17.51 -7.38 -29.53
N ILE A 80 17.11 -6.11 -29.29
CA ILE A 80 16.36 -5.30 -30.26
C ILE A 80 17.19 -5.01 -31.50
N ALA A 81 18.49 -4.74 -31.34
CA ALA A 81 19.39 -4.44 -32.45
C ALA A 81 19.64 -5.67 -33.34
N ARG A 82 19.63 -6.88 -32.77
CA ARG A 82 19.78 -8.16 -33.50
C ARG A 82 18.53 -8.61 -34.25
N LEU A 83 17.37 -8.01 -33.99
CA LEU A 83 16.14 -8.35 -34.70
C LEU A 83 16.24 -7.94 -36.17
N SER A 84 15.72 -8.81 -37.05
CA SER A 84 15.54 -8.52 -38.47
C SER A 84 14.61 -7.32 -38.66
N ALA A 85 14.73 -6.64 -39.81
CA ALA A 85 13.86 -5.51 -40.14
C ALA A 85 12.37 -5.88 -40.10
N ALA A 86 12.01 -7.09 -40.56
CA ALA A 86 10.65 -7.60 -40.51
C ALA A 86 10.15 -7.82 -39.06
N ALA A 87 10.97 -8.43 -38.20
CA ALA A 87 10.62 -8.63 -36.79
C ALA A 87 10.49 -7.29 -36.05
N ARG A 88 11.38 -6.33 -36.33
CA ARG A 88 11.34 -4.99 -35.75
C ARG A 88 10.10 -4.21 -36.16
N ALA A 89 9.64 -4.36 -37.41
CA ALA A 89 8.40 -3.75 -37.90
C ALA A 89 7.13 -4.32 -37.24
N LEU A 90 7.20 -5.56 -36.70
CA LEU A 90 6.10 -6.17 -35.95
C LEU A 90 6.07 -5.72 -34.48
N ILE A 91 7.15 -5.13 -33.97
CA ILE A 91 7.20 -4.59 -32.60
C ILE A 91 6.40 -3.29 -32.56
N TYR A 92 5.10 -3.42 -32.28
CA TYR A 92 4.28 -2.30 -31.84
C TYR A 92 4.36 -2.20 -30.32
N VAL A 93 5.37 -1.51 -29.80
CA VAL A 93 5.38 -1.08 -28.40
C VAL A 93 4.82 0.33 -28.37
N ASN A 94 3.62 0.46 -27.82
CA ASN A 94 3.04 1.78 -27.60
C ASN A 94 3.95 2.53 -26.61
N PRO A 95 4.53 3.69 -26.97
CA PRO A 95 5.58 4.37 -26.19
C PRO A 95 5.15 4.83 -24.80
N THR A 96 3.89 4.63 -24.41
CA THR A 96 3.36 5.03 -23.12
C THR A 96 2.47 3.93 -22.53
N ASN A 97 2.86 3.45 -21.34
CA ASN A 97 2.03 2.61 -20.47
C ASN A 97 0.68 3.29 -20.10
N TYR A 98 0.58 4.61 -20.29
CA TYR A 98 -0.61 5.42 -20.05
C TYR A 98 -1.87 4.99 -20.81
N ARG A 99 -1.78 4.26 -21.93
CA ARG A 99 -3.01 3.86 -22.63
C ARG A 99 -3.82 2.83 -21.85
N ASN A 100 -3.17 1.89 -21.16
CA ASN A 100 -3.88 0.86 -20.39
C ASN A 100 -4.47 1.47 -19.11
N GLU A 101 -3.71 2.33 -18.42
CA GLU A 101 -4.19 3.10 -17.27
C GLU A 101 -5.33 4.07 -17.66
N GLY A 102 -5.17 4.74 -18.81
CA GLY A 102 -6.18 5.61 -19.39
C GLY A 102 -7.45 4.87 -19.79
N ALA A 103 -7.32 3.69 -20.40
CA ALA A 103 -8.46 2.86 -20.79
C ALA A 103 -9.24 2.35 -19.56
N LEU A 104 -8.52 1.88 -18.52
CA LEU A 104 -9.15 1.47 -17.27
C LEU A 104 -9.82 2.65 -16.56
N GLY A 105 -9.17 3.81 -16.54
CA GLY A 105 -9.76 5.05 -16.00
C GLY A 105 -11.03 5.46 -16.75
N VAL A 106 -11.02 5.36 -18.08
CA VAL A 106 -12.19 5.64 -18.93
C VAL A 106 -13.31 4.62 -18.67
N LEU A 107 -12.99 3.33 -18.55
CA LEU A 107 -13.95 2.29 -18.17
C LEU A 107 -14.58 2.58 -16.81
N ARG A 108 -13.78 2.88 -15.78
CA ARG A 108 -14.25 3.18 -14.43
C ARG A 108 -15.22 4.37 -14.43
N ARG A 109 -14.91 5.45 -15.17
CA ARG A 109 -15.83 6.59 -15.32
C ARG A 109 -17.13 6.17 -16.02
N ALA A 110 -17.02 5.43 -17.12
CA ALA A 110 -18.20 4.99 -17.89
C ALA A 110 -19.13 4.06 -17.08
N VAL A 111 -18.57 3.17 -16.26
CA VAL A 111 -19.35 2.31 -15.35
C VAL A 111 -19.99 3.13 -14.23
N ARG A 112 -19.32 4.17 -13.72
CA ARG A 112 -19.90 5.07 -12.72
C ARG A 112 -21.12 5.83 -13.26
N GLU A 113 -21.03 6.35 -14.49
CA GLU A 113 -22.13 7.07 -15.14
C GLU A 113 -23.26 6.12 -15.58
N ALA A 114 -22.91 4.89 -15.97
CA ALA A 114 -23.86 3.89 -16.42
C ALA A 114 -23.54 2.53 -15.78
N ALA A 115 -24.06 2.29 -14.58
CA ALA A 115 -23.82 1.05 -13.82
C ALA A 115 -24.26 -0.24 -14.54
N ARG A 116 -25.16 -0.14 -15.53
CA ARG A 116 -25.61 -1.25 -16.36
C ARG A 116 -24.78 -1.47 -17.64
N LEU A 117 -23.71 -0.70 -17.83
CA LEU A 117 -22.83 -0.81 -18.99
C LEU A 117 -22.06 -2.14 -18.93
N SER A 118 -22.28 -3.03 -19.91
CA SER A 118 -21.47 -4.23 -20.03
C SER A 118 -20.10 -3.89 -20.63
N LEU A 119 -19.09 -4.68 -20.25
CA LEU A 119 -17.74 -4.56 -20.82
C LEU A 119 -17.74 -4.69 -22.34
N SER A 120 -18.60 -5.56 -22.89
CA SER A 120 -18.80 -5.73 -24.33
C SER A 120 -19.25 -4.44 -25.01
N VAL A 121 -20.24 -3.74 -24.44
CA VAL A 121 -20.74 -2.46 -24.97
C VAL A 121 -19.70 -1.36 -24.80
N HIS A 122 -18.99 -1.32 -23.66
CA HIS A 122 -17.90 -0.37 -23.47
C HIS A 122 -16.81 -0.55 -24.55
N ASN A 123 -16.33 -1.78 -24.73
CA ASN A 123 -15.32 -2.10 -25.72
C ASN A 123 -15.79 -1.80 -27.15
N ALA A 124 -17.07 -2.05 -27.47
CA ALA A 124 -17.64 -1.70 -28.76
C ALA A 124 -17.64 -0.19 -29.01
N LYS A 125 -18.02 0.64 -28.00
CA LYS A 125 -17.96 2.11 -28.10
C LYS A 125 -16.54 2.63 -28.24
N SER A 126 -15.60 2.07 -27.47
CA SER A 126 -14.19 2.44 -27.54
C SER A 126 -13.61 2.10 -28.91
N LYS A 127 -13.86 0.90 -29.44
CA LYS A 127 -13.44 0.50 -30.80
C LYS A 127 -14.11 1.35 -31.88
N TYR A 128 -15.40 1.67 -31.74
CA TYR A 128 -16.11 2.52 -32.69
C TYR A 128 -15.45 3.90 -32.84
N THR A 129 -14.94 4.43 -31.73
CA THR A 129 -14.26 5.73 -31.68
C THR A 129 -12.83 5.65 -32.19
N VAL A 130 -12.07 4.62 -31.79
CA VAL A 130 -10.64 4.50 -32.11
C VAL A 130 -10.38 3.99 -33.53
N ASN A 131 -11.24 3.13 -34.07
CA ASN A 131 -11.03 2.49 -35.37
C ASN A 131 -11.73 3.24 -36.53
N ASP A 132 -12.07 4.51 -36.35
CA ASP A 132 -12.81 5.32 -37.33
C ASP A 132 -14.05 4.63 -37.91
N THR A 133 -14.70 3.77 -37.11
CA THR A 133 -15.82 2.95 -37.58
C THR A 133 -17.00 3.83 -38.01
N ARG A 134 -17.10 5.04 -37.45
CA ARG A 134 -18.04 6.07 -37.91
C ARG A 134 -17.81 6.44 -39.38
N GLN A 135 -16.57 6.71 -39.77
CA GLN A 135 -16.25 7.10 -41.15
C GLN A 135 -16.51 5.94 -42.12
N PHE A 136 -16.14 4.72 -41.72
CA PHE A 136 -16.45 3.52 -42.51
C PHE A 136 -17.95 3.35 -42.76
N LEU A 137 -18.80 3.52 -41.73
CA LEU A 137 -20.26 3.40 -41.87
C LEU A 137 -20.91 4.50 -42.73
N GLN A 138 -20.24 5.64 -42.87
CA GLN A 138 -20.63 6.75 -43.73
C GLN A 138 -20.08 6.62 -45.15
N SER A 139 -19.14 5.70 -45.38
CA SER A 139 -18.55 5.50 -46.70
C SER A 139 -19.57 4.95 -47.71
N PRO A 140 -19.40 5.23 -49.01
CA PRO A 140 -20.26 4.70 -50.07
C PRO A 140 -20.26 3.17 -50.16
N ALA A 141 -19.23 2.51 -49.59
CA ALA A 141 -19.12 1.06 -49.54
C ALA A 141 -20.19 0.41 -48.64
N VAL A 142 -20.78 1.17 -47.71
CA VAL A 142 -21.80 0.69 -46.78
C VAL A 142 -23.20 0.93 -47.36
N THR A 143 -23.71 -0.09 -48.04
CA THR A 143 -25.06 -0.10 -48.61
C THR A 143 -26.13 -0.33 -47.54
N ASP A 144 -27.40 -0.02 -47.87
CA ASP A 144 -28.51 -0.27 -46.94
C ASP A 144 -28.75 -1.77 -46.68
N ALA A 145 -28.48 -2.63 -47.66
CA ALA A 145 -28.48 -4.08 -47.48
C ALA A 145 -27.42 -4.51 -46.45
N PHE A 146 -26.21 -3.93 -46.52
CA PHE A 146 -25.16 -4.19 -45.55
C PHE A 146 -25.53 -3.68 -44.15
N ARG A 147 -26.17 -2.50 -44.05
CA ARG A 147 -26.71 -1.99 -42.77
C ARG A 147 -27.79 -2.90 -42.19
N ALA A 148 -28.68 -3.43 -43.03
CA ALA A 148 -29.70 -4.38 -42.59
C ALA A 148 -29.07 -5.68 -42.04
N TRP A 149 -28.07 -6.22 -42.74
CA TRP A 149 -27.29 -7.37 -42.29
C TRP A 149 -26.57 -7.09 -40.97
N LEU A 150 -25.88 -5.94 -40.82
CA LEU A 150 -25.21 -5.54 -39.59
C LEU A 150 -26.17 -5.48 -38.39
N ARG A 151 -27.38 -4.93 -38.57
CA ARG A 151 -28.40 -4.90 -37.50
C ARG A 151 -28.88 -6.30 -37.13
N ALA A 152 -29.08 -7.18 -38.12
CA ALA A 152 -29.47 -8.57 -37.89
C ALA A 152 -28.38 -9.33 -37.12
N GLU A 153 -27.11 -9.20 -37.52
CA GLU A 153 -25.98 -9.82 -36.85
C GLU A 153 -25.77 -9.26 -35.43
N ALA A 154 -25.94 -7.95 -35.22
CA ALA A 154 -25.88 -7.33 -33.90
C ALA A 154 -26.95 -7.91 -32.96
N ARG A 155 -28.20 -8.05 -33.43
CA ARG A 155 -29.28 -8.71 -32.66
C ARG A 155 -28.93 -10.15 -32.34
N ARG A 156 -28.51 -10.95 -33.32
CA ARG A 156 -28.08 -12.34 -33.11
C ARG A 156 -26.99 -12.46 -32.03
N ARG A 157 -26.05 -11.53 -31.98
CA ARG A 157 -25.00 -11.49 -30.95
C ARG A 157 -25.54 -11.10 -29.58
N ILE A 158 -26.49 -10.19 -29.48
CA ILE A 158 -27.16 -9.84 -28.21
C ILE A 158 -27.97 -11.05 -27.72
N ASP A 159 -28.74 -11.67 -28.61
CA ASP A 159 -29.60 -12.83 -28.34
C ASP A 159 -28.79 -14.08 -27.96
N SER A 160 -27.52 -14.16 -28.34
CA SER A 160 -26.61 -15.24 -27.91
C SER A 160 -26.40 -15.30 -26.39
N GLY A 161 -26.81 -14.25 -25.65
CA GLY A 161 -26.82 -14.25 -24.19
C GLY A 161 -25.44 -14.26 -23.54
N ARG A 162 -24.36 -14.00 -24.29
CA ARG A 162 -22.98 -13.97 -23.79
C ARG A 162 -22.81 -13.05 -22.58
N ASP A 163 -23.32 -11.82 -22.66
CA ASP A 163 -23.25 -10.85 -21.56
C ASP A 163 -24.05 -11.32 -20.33
N ARG A 164 -25.16 -12.06 -20.53
CA ARG A 164 -25.91 -12.68 -19.43
C ARG A 164 -25.08 -13.79 -18.78
N LYS A 165 -24.43 -14.65 -19.57
CA LYS A 165 -23.53 -15.70 -19.07
C LYS A 165 -22.35 -15.12 -18.28
N CYS A 166 -21.70 -14.09 -18.80
CA CYS A 166 -20.61 -13.40 -18.09
C CYS A 166 -21.07 -12.82 -16.75
N ARG A 167 -22.24 -12.14 -16.73
CA ARG A 167 -22.80 -11.62 -15.47
C ARG A 167 -23.09 -12.72 -14.45
N MET A 168 -23.63 -13.86 -14.89
CA MET A 168 -23.86 -15.00 -13.98
C MET A 168 -22.56 -15.54 -13.39
N LYS A 169 -21.48 -15.60 -14.18
CA LYS A 169 -20.14 -15.99 -13.68
C LYS A 169 -19.61 -15.00 -12.64
N ILE A 170 -19.72 -13.69 -12.91
CA ILE A 170 -19.31 -12.65 -11.95
C ILE A 170 -20.07 -12.80 -10.64
N VAL A 171 -21.41 -12.91 -10.70
CA VAL A 171 -22.25 -13.08 -9.50
C VAL A 171 -21.91 -14.37 -8.75
N ALA A 172 -21.62 -15.48 -9.45
CA ALA A 172 -21.22 -16.73 -8.82
C ALA A 172 -19.88 -16.58 -8.07
N HIS A 173 -18.90 -15.93 -8.70
CA HIS A 173 -17.60 -15.65 -8.09
C HIS A 173 -17.73 -14.71 -6.88
N GLU A 174 -18.50 -13.62 -7.00
CA GLU A 174 -18.73 -12.68 -5.91
C GLU A 174 -19.40 -13.36 -4.70
N LYS A 175 -20.30 -14.32 -4.91
CA LYS A 175 -20.89 -15.11 -3.82
C LYS A 175 -19.87 -15.98 -3.10
N VAL A 176 -18.94 -16.59 -3.84
CA VAL A 176 -17.85 -17.38 -3.23
C VAL A 176 -16.96 -16.49 -2.39
N VAL A 177 -16.51 -15.36 -2.95
CA VAL A 177 -15.68 -14.37 -2.22
C VAL A 177 -16.40 -13.82 -1.00
N ALA A 178 -17.71 -13.57 -1.08
CA ALA A 178 -18.49 -13.12 0.07
C ALA A 178 -18.53 -14.18 1.18
N ALA A 179 -18.79 -15.45 0.84
CA ALA A 179 -18.80 -16.55 1.79
C ALA A 179 -17.41 -16.78 2.43
N GLU A 180 -16.34 -16.66 1.66
CA GLU A 180 -14.96 -16.73 2.17
C GLU A 180 -14.66 -15.61 3.16
N LYS A 181 -15.06 -14.38 2.83
CA LYS A 181 -14.92 -13.23 3.73
C LYS A 181 -15.72 -13.40 5.01
N GLU A 182 -16.97 -13.86 4.93
CA GLU A 182 -17.79 -14.16 6.11
C GLU A 182 -17.15 -15.24 6.98
N ALA A 183 -16.65 -16.33 6.38
CA ALA A 183 -15.95 -17.38 7.12
C ALA A 183 -14.66 -16.87 7.79
N ALA A 184 -13.89 -16.01 7.10
CA ALA A 184 -12.70 -15.38 7.66
C ALA A 184 -13.05 -14.44 8.82
N GLU A 185 -14.13 -13.66 8.69
CA GLU A 185 -14.64 -12.77 9.74
C GLU A 185 -15.10 -13.54 10.98
N VAL A 186 -15.82 -14.65 10.81
CA VAL A 186 -16.24 -15.52 11.92
C VAL A 186 -15.01 -16.09 12.64
N LYS A 187 -14.02 -16.59 11.90
CA LYS A 187 -12.76 -17.08 12.48
C LYS A 187 -12.00 -15.97 13.22
N ARG A 188 -11.95 -14.77 12.66
CA ARG A 188 -11.31 -13.60 13.27
C ARG A 188 -11.98 -13.23 14.59
N LYS A 189 -13.31 -13.13 14.60
CA LYS A 189 -14.10 -12.84 15.81
C LYS A 189 -13.96 -13.93 16.87
N ALA A 190 -13.97 -15.21 16.47
CA ALA A 190 -13.78 -16.32 17.40
C ALA A 190 -12.39 -16.28 18.07
N ARG A 191 -11.32 -16.04 17.29
CA ARG A 191 -9.96 -15.87 17.83
C ARG A 191 -9.85 -14.65 18.74
N ALA A 192 -10.48 -13.53 18.38
CA ALA A 192 -10.49 -12.34 19.22
C ALA A 192 -11.22 -12.59 20.55
N ALA A 193 -12.35 -13.30 20.52
CA ALA A 193 -13.10 -13.68 21.71
C ALA A 193 -12.32 -14.65 22.60
N GLU A 194 -11.63 -15.64 22.03
CA GLU A 194 -10.76 -16.57 22.76
C GLU A 194 -9.62 -15.83 23.46
N VAL A 195 -8.91 -14.94 22.74
CA VAL A 195 -7.85 -14.11 23.31
C VAL A 195 -8.39 -13.20 24.42
N LEU A 196 -9.57 -12.62 24.24
CA LEU A 196 -10.20 -11.79 25.27
C LEU A 196 -10.54 -12.61 26.53
N ALA A 197 -11.09 -13.81 26.36
CA ALA A 197 -11.40 -14.71 27.47
C ALA A 197 -10.14 -15.14 28.23
N GLU A 198 -9.04 -15.45 27.52
CA GLU A 198 -7.74 -15.73 28.15
C GLU A 198 -7.22 -14.54 28.95
N LEU A 199 -7.38 -13.32 28.45
CA LEU A 199 -6.95 -12.11 29.14
C LEU A 199 -7.82 -11.84 30.37
N GLN A 200 -9.14 -12.05 30.30
CA GLN A 200 -10.04 -11.88 31.45
C GLN A 200 -9.77 -12.90 32.57
N ALA A 201 -9.37 -14.13 32.22
CA ALA A 201 -9.03 -15.16 33.18
C ALA A 201 -7.63 -14.98 33.81
N LEU A 202 -6.78 -14.12 33.24
CA LEU A 202 -5.44 -13.86 33.74
C LEU A 202 -5.53 -13.11 35.08
N LYS A 203 -4.79 -13.57 36.09
CA LYS A 203 -4.53 -12.78 37.31
C LYS A 203 -3.40 -11.79 37.02
N PRO A 204 -3.68 -10.49 36.85
CA PRO A 204 -2.66 -9.53 36.45
C PRO A 204 -1.68 -9.25 37.60
N ILE A 205 -0.42 -9.02 37.26
CA ILE A 205 0.60 -8.55 38.19
C ILE A 205 0.48 -7.03 38.30
N LEU A 206 0.01 -6.53 39.44
CA LEU A 206 -0.27 -5.10 39.65
C LEU A 206 0.80 -4.38 40.48
N ASP A 207 1.82 -5.09 40.94
CA ASP A 207 2.89 -4.56 41.79
C ASP A 207 4.19 -4.38 40.98
N ALA A 208 4.63 -3.13 40.86
CA ALA A 208 5.84 -2.76 40.13
C ALA A 208 7.12 -3.25 40.82
N ASP A 209 7.16 -3.22 42.15
CA ASP A 209 8.34 -3.61 42.94
C ASP A 209 8.55 -5.13 42.86
N TYR A 210 7.44 -5.88 42.83
CA TYR A 210 7.46 -7.32 42.60
C TYR A 210 8.04 -7.68 41.23
N ILE A 211 7.70 -6.92 40.18
CA ILE A 211 8.19 -7.14 38.82
C ILE A 211 9.70 -6.86 38.77
N GLU A 212 10.17 -5.77 39.37
CA GLU A 212 11.60 -5.46 39.43
C GLU A 212 12.41 -6.52 40.18
N ALA A 213 11.90 -7.06 41.29
CA ALA A 213 12.58 -8.09 42.05
C ALA A 213 12.59 -9.47 41.36
N ASN A 214 11.50 -9.84 40.67
CA ASN A 214 11.27 -11.21 40.17
C ASN A 214 11.32 -11.36 38.64
N HIS A 215 11.66 -10.32 37.88
CA HIS A 215 11.68 -10.34 36.41
C HIS A 215 12.52 -11.47 35.78
N LYS A 216 13.51 -11.99 36.51
CA LYS A 216 14.34 -13.13 36.04
C LYS A 216 13.54 -14.44 36.03
N SER A 217 12.68 -14.64 37.01
CA SER A 217 11.83 -15.83 37.19
C SER A 217 10.56 -15.80 36.33
N ILE A 218 10.08 -14.62 35.96
CA ILE A 218 8.90 -14.47 35.10
C ILE A 218 9.24 -14.85 33.65
N THR A 219 8.38 -15.66 33.03
CA THR A 219 8.57 -16.12 31.65
C THR A 219 8.25 -15.00 30.67
N THR A 220 8.96 -14.94 29.53
CA THR A 220 8.69 -13.93 28.48
C THR A 220 7.23 -13.95 28.00
N THR A 221 6.61 -15.13 27.93
CA THR A 221 5.19 -15.30 27.58
C THR A 221 4.26 -14.65 28.60
N GLU A 222 4.55 -14.79 29.89
CA GLU A 222 3.77 -14.18 30.97
C GLU A 222 3.88 -12.66 30.98
N LEU A 223 5.09 -12.12 30.71
CA LEU A 223 5.28 -10.68 30.54
C LEU A 223 4.42 -10.13 29.39
N ILE A 224 4.43 -10.81 28.24
CA ILE A 224 3.62 -10.38 27.08
C ILE A 224 2.11 -10.46 27.40
N LYS A 225 1.64 -11.52 28.07
CA LYS A 225 0.24 -11.67 28.47
C LYS A 225 -0.20 -10.54 29.41
N ASN A 226 0.61 -10.21 30.42
CA ASN A 226 0.31 -9.10 31.34
C ASN A 226 0.32 -7.74 30.62
N ILE A 227 1.27 -7.49 29.71
CA ILE A 227 1.27 -6.24 28.93
C ILE A 227 0.01 -6.13 28.06
N ASN A 228 -0.41 -7.23 27.40
CA ASN A 228 -1.63 -7.24 26.60
C ASN A 228 -2.89 -7.03 27.45
N TRP A 229 -2.91 -7.49 28.70
CA TRP A 229 -3.98 -7.19 29.64
C TRP A 229 -4.08 -5.68 29.92
N HIS A 230 -2.96 -5.03 30.27
CA HIS A 230 -2.93 -3.58 30.53
C HIS A 230 -3.28 -2.74 29.30
N ARG A 231 -3.05 -3.25 28.08
CA ARG A 231 -3.45 -2.56 26.84
C ARG A 231 -4.96 -2.35 26.69
N GLN A 232 -5.79 -3.16 27.33
CA GLN A 232 -7.25 -3.04 27.22
C GLN A 232 -7.80 -1.73 27.81
N PHE A 233 -7.04 -1.09 28.69
CA PHE A 233 -7.49 0.08 29.45
C PHE A 233 -6.88 1.41 29.00
N VAL A 234 -6.03 1.40 27.97
CA VAL A 234 -5.32 2.58 27.48
C VAL A 234 -5.63 2.83 26.01
N GLU A 235 -5.50 4.07 25.58
CA GLU A 235 -5.66 4.45 24.17
C GLU A 235 -4.60 3.79 23.29
N VAL A 236 -4.96 3.59 22.01
CA VAL A 236 -4.10 3.02 20.98
C VAL A 236 -2.79 3.82 20.86
N GLY A 237 -1.66 3.13 20.82
CA GLY A 237 -0.33 3.74 20.67
C GLY A 237 0.35 4.17 21.97
N VAL A 238 -0.35 4.18 23.11
CA VAL A 238 0.22 4.51 24.43
C VAL A 238 1.18 3.41 24.93
N ILE A 239 0.84 2.15 24.63
CA ILE A 239 1.70 0.98 24.79
C ILE A 239 2.03 0.48 23.37
N PRO A 240 3.30 0.16 23.05
CA PRO A 240 3.69 -0.30 21.71
C PRO A 240 2.89 -1.52 21.26
N ALA A 241 2.71 -1.76 19.96
CA ALA A 241 1.94 -2.88 19.40
C ALA A 241 2.51 -4.28 19.77
N LYS A 242 1.67 -5.33 19.67
CA LYS A 242 2.04 -6.72 20.02
C LYS A 242 3.25 -7.21 19.22
N THR A 243 3.29 -6.88 17.93
CA THR A 243 4.36 -7.20 16.99
C THR A 243 5.71 -6.64 17.44
N LEU A 244 5.72 -5.36 17.85
CA LEU A 244 6.92 -4.69 18.33
C LEU A 244 7.36 -5.26 19.68
N ILE A 245 6.44 -5.45 20.64
CA ILE A 245 6.78 -6.02 21.96
C ILE A 245 7.31 -7.44 21.85
N SER A 246 6.76 -8.27 20.95
CA SER A 246 7.27 -9.63 20.71
C SER A 246 8.76 -9.62 20.34
N LYS A 247 9.16 -8.70 19.46
CA LYS A 247 10.54 -8.52 18.97
C LYS A 247 11.49 -7.83 19.96
N MET A 248 10.99 -7.21 21.02
CA MET A 248 11.82 -6.50 22.00
C MET A 248 12.67 -7.46 22.87
N PRO A 249 13.85 -7.05 23.36
CA PRO A 249 14.57 -7.77 24.41
C PRO A 249 13.75 -7.94 25.70
N LYS A 250 14.04 -8.98 26.51
CA LYS A 250 13.32 -9.25 27.76
C LYS A 250 13.32 -8.05 28.71
N GLU A 251 14.46 -7.37 28.86
CA GLU A 251 14.60 -6.18 29.71
C GLU A 251 13.69 -5.03 29.26
N SER A 252 13.57 -4.81 27.95
CA SER A 252 12.68 -3.78 27.40
C SER A 252 11.21 -4.13 27.63
N LYS A 253 10.84 -5.43 27.57
CA LYS A 253 9.49 -5.89 27.92
C LYS A 253 9.17 -5.62 29.40
N VAL A 254 10.12 -5.87 30.30
CA VAL A 254 9.96 -5.61 31.74
C VAL A 254 9.72 -4.11 32.00
N ARG A 255 10.52 -3.23 31.40
CA ARG A 255 10.31 -1.77 31.50
C ARG A 255 8.94 -1.34 30.99
N GLN A 256 8.48 -1.92 29.88
CA GLN A 256 7.15 -1.62 29.34
C GLN A 256 6.03 -2.11 30.26
N LEU A 257 6.19 -3.28 30.89
CA LEU A 257 5.23 -3.77 31.86
C LEU A 257 5.17 -2.86 33.08
N ILE A 258 6.32 -2.48 33.67
CA ILE A 258 6.37 -1.55 34.83
C ILE A 258 5.68 -0.23 34.49
N ALA A 259 6.00 0.37 33.33
CA ALA A 259 5.36 1.60 32.87
C ALA A 259 3.84 1.44 32.69
N ALA A 260 3.38 0.28 32.22
CA ALA A 260 1.96 -0.03 32.08
C ALA A 260 1.26 -0.21 33.44
N VAL A 261 1.88 -0.91 34.39
CA VAL A 261 1.39 -1.10 35.77
C VAL A 261 1.27 0.25 36.48
N GLU A 262 2.31 1.08 36.44
CA GLU A 262 2.29 2.39 37.06
C GLU A 262 1.16 3.27 36.51
N ARG A 263 0.96 3.27 35.19
CA ARG A 263 -0.13 4.02 34.56
C ARG A 263 -1.50 3.50 34.99
N TYR A 264 -1.66 2.17 35.01
CA TYR A 264 -2.89 1.54 35.48
C TYR A 264 -3.21 1.95 36.92
N ASN A 265 -2.24 1.86 37.82
CA ASN A 265 -2.41 2.22 39.23
C ASN A 265 -2.66 3.73 39.44
N LYS A 266 -2.01 4.60 38.66
CA LYS A 266 -2.13 6.07 38.80
C LYS A 266 -3.41 6.64 38.17
N GLN A 267 -3.87 6.09 37.03
CA GLN A 267 -4.93 6.72 36.22
C GLN A 267 -6.19 5.88 36.11
N ILE A 268 -6.05 4.55 35.98
CA ILE A 268 -7.17 3.66 35.67
C ILE A 268 -7.84 3.13 36.94
N LEU A 269 -7.05 2.62 37.89
CA LEU A 269 -7.55 2.04 39.13
C LEU A 269 -8.42 3.02 39.95
N PRO A 270 -8.03 4.29 40.16
CA PRO A 270 -8.86 5.25 40.89
C PRO A 270 -10.18 5.54 40.17
N ARG A 271 -10.14 5.61 38.83
CA ARG A 271 -11.34 5.84 38.00
C ARG A 271 -12.32 4.67 38.11
N LEU A 272 -11.82 3.43 38.06
CA LEU A 272 -12.64 2.23 38.25
C LEU A 272 -13.25 2.16 39.64
N GLN A 273 -12.47 2.51 40.69
CA GLN A 273 -12.97 2.56 42.07
C GLN A 273 -14.06 3.62 42.26
N MET A 274 -13.90 4.81 41.67
CA MET A 274 -14.94 5.85 41.72
C MET A 274 -16.21 5.42 40.98
N LEU A 275 -16.09 4.77 39.82
CA LEU A 275 -17.25 4.26 39.08
C LEU A 275 -17.98 3.16 39.86
N ALA A 276 -17.25 2.23 40.47
CA ALA A 276 -17.83 1.19 41.30
C ALA A 276 -18.54 1.76 42.53
N LEU A 277 -17.93 2.74 43.20
CA LEU A 277 -18.55 3.44 44.34
C LEU A 277 -19.81 4.19 43.90
N ALA A 278 -19.77 4.90 42.77
CA ALA A 278 -20.93 5.60 42.22
C ALA A 278 -22.07 4.63 41.90
N ALA A 279 -21.78 3.46 41.31
CA ALA A 279 -22.77 2.41 41.03
C ALA A 279 -23.39 1.83 42.32
N MET A 280 -22.59 1.63 43.37
CA MET A 280 -23.10 1.16 44.67
C MET A 280 -23.96 2.22 45.38
N THR A 281 -23.62 3.51 45.27
CA THR A 281 -24.41 4.61 45.84
C THR A 281 -25.69 4.90 45.07
N ALA A 282 -25.77 4.53 43.79
CA ALA A 282 -26.93 4.78 42.95
C ALA A 282 -28.09 3.81 43.16
N GLY A 283 -27.96 2.79 44.02
CA GLY A 283 -29.06 1.89 44.39
C GLY A 283 -29.79 1.31 43.17
N VAL A 284 -29.05 0.86 42.15
CA VAL A 284 -29.64 0.23 40.96
C VAL A 284 -30.10 -1.17 41.36
N SER A 285 -31.40 -1.31 41.54
CA SER A 285 -32.05 -2.61 41.62
C SER A 285 -31.76 -3.38 40.34
N ASP A 286 -31.32 -4.61 40.52
CA ASP A 286 -30.98 -5.63 39.54
C ASP A 286 -32.19 -5.99 38.64
N LYS A 287 -32.53 -5.10 37.71
CA LYS A 287 -33.43 -5.31 36.57
C LYS A 287 -33.05 -4.32 35.48
N ASP A 288 -32.07 -4.72 34.69
CA ASP A 288 -31.95 -4.51 33.25
C ASP A 288 -30.47 -4.64 32.89
N GLY A 289 -30.20 -5.55 31.94
CA GLY A 289 -28.86 -6.01 31.62
C GLY A 289 -27.90 -4.85 31.38
N VAL A 290 -26.73 -4.93 32.02
CA VAL A 290 -25.63 -3.99 31.83
C VAL A 290 -25.16 -4.14 30.38
N ASP A 291 -25.71 -3.29 29.52
CA ASP A 291 -25.11 -2.99 28.22
C ASP A 291 -23.69 -2.50 28.47
N GLY A 292 -22.76 -3.16 27.79
CA GLY A 292 -21.33 -3.07 28.03
C GLY A 292 -20.82 -1.63 28.05
N ILE A 293 -19.90 -1.39 28.99
CA ILE A 293 -18.95 -0.27 28.93
C ILE A 293 -18.44 -0.17 27.48
N PRO A 294 -18.36 1.01 26.86
CA PRO A 294 -17.88 1.14 25.49
C PRO A 294 -16.42 0.71 25.46
N ILE A 295 -16.20 -0.54 25.05
CA ILE A 295 -14.90 -1.03 24.64
C ILE A 295 -14.61 -0.27 23.36
N VAL A 296 -13.52 0.48 23.34
CA VAL A 296 -13.00 1.06 22.11
C VAL A 296 -12.71 -0.11 21.16
N ASP A 297 -13.59 -0.32 20.19
CA ASP A 297 -13.42 -1.21 19.05
C ASP A 297 -12.27 -0.69 18.20
N SER A 298 -11.05 -0.98 18.65
CA SER A 298 -9.82 -0.72 17.90
C SER A 298 -8.85 -1.84 18.17
N TRP A 299 -9.24 -3.05 17.76
CA TRP A 299 -8.29 -4.12 17.55
C TRP A 299 -7.63 -3.87 16.20
N ASP A 300 -6.41 -3.33 16.25
CA ASP A 300 -5.49 -3.22 15.13
C ASP A 300 -5.31 -4.58 14.47
N ALA A 301 -6.06 -4.82 13.39
CA ALA A 301 -5.70 -5.75 12.34
C ALA A 301 -4.69 -5.04 11.45
N GLU A 302 -3.43 -5.00 11.88
CA GLU A 302 -2.33 -4.68 10.96
C GLU A 302 -2.17 -5.86 9.99
N ASP A 303 -2.63 -5.60 8.77
CA ASP A 303 -2.18 -6.12 7.47
C ASP A 303 -1.03 -7.14 7.53
N GLU A 304 -1.38 -8.43 7.43
CA GLU A 304 -0.55 -9.39 6.71
C GLU A 304 -1.13 -9.55 5.31
N ALA A 305 -0.44 -8.93 4.37
CA ALA A 305 -0.61 -9.11 2.94
C ALA A 305 -0.62 -10.61 2.59
N LEU A 306 -1.75 -11.07 2.05
CA LEU A 306 -1.80 -12.14 1.07
C LEU A 306 -2.00 -11.48 -0.30
N GLU A 307 -0.97 -10.75 -0.74
CA GLU A 307 -0.68 -10.55 -2.16
C GLU A 307 0.27 -11.68 -2.56
N ASP A 308 -0.28 -12.82 -2.97
CA ASP A 308 0.32 -13.76 -3.92
C ASP A 308 -0.80 -14.75 -4.31
N ASP A 309 -0.86 -15.16 -5.59
CA ASP A 309 -1.87 -16.02 -6.25
C ASP A 309 -3.04 -15.37 -7.02
N MET A 310 -2.79 -14.26 -7.73
CA MET A 310 -3.70 -13.78 -8.80
C MET A 310 -3.03 -13.62 -10.17
N LEU A 311 -2.05 -14.48 -10.47
CA LEU A 311 -1.49 -14.64 -11.82
C LEU A 311 -1.20 -16.12 -12.07
N ASP A 312 -2.22 -16.84 -12.54
CA ASP A 312 -2.13 -17.76 -13.68
C ASP A 312 -3.55 -18.22 -14.05
N ASP A 313 -3.76 -18.52 -15.33
CA ASP A 313 -5.03 -18.94 -15.98
C ASP A 313 -5.86 -17.85 -16.69
N TYR A 314 -5.26 -17.31 -17.76
CA TYR A 314 -6.00 -16.95 -18.98
C TYR A 314 -5.33 -17.63 -20.18
N ASP A 315 -5.81 -18.83 -20.51
CA ASP A 315 -5.78 -19.39 -21.87
C ASP A 315 -7.01 -18.90 -22.67
#